data_AF-A0A814PSM9-F1
#
_entry.id   AF-A0A814PSM9-F1
#
_cell.length_a   1.000
_cell.length_b   1.000
_cell.length_c   1.000
_cell.angle_alpha   90.00
_cell.angle_beta   90.00
_cell.angle_gamma   90.00
#
_symmetry.space_group_name_H-M   'P 1'
#
loop_
_entity.id
_entity.type
_entity.pdbx_description
1 polymer ?
#
loop_
_entity_poly.entity_id
_entity_poly.type
_entity_poly.pdbx_seq_one_letter_code
_entity_poly.pdbx_strand_id
1 'polypeptide(L)'
;IHRFSKSINIEKEVCGICHGRFEIIKNSIKNASEINKLRQERMEERFDEIRSELHGISGTPTKNQIDNNKFLTPRQPNKFALFVKENYSSIKKDKNLSSHKDVMQELSKNFKTLSTK
;
A
#
# COMPACT_ATOMS: atom_id res chain seq x y z
N ILE A 1 2.55 -16.19 21.61
CA ILE A 1 3.88 -15.61 21.30
C ILE A 1 3.88 -14.18 21.83
N HIS A 2 4.50 -13.95 22.98
CA HIS A 2 4.49 -12.67 23.68
C HIS A 2 5.60 -11.79 23.09
N ARG A 3 5.26 -10.98 22.08
CA ARG A 3 6.21 -10.06 21.45
C ARG A 3 6.26 -8.79 22.28
N PHE A 4 7.12 -8.77 23.30
CA PHE A 4 7.54 -7.50 23.90
C PHE A 4 8.08 -6.62 22.78
N SER A 5 7.58 -5.41 22.64
CA SER A 5 8.12 -4.43 21.70
C SER A 5 9.59 -4.22 22.05
N LYS A 6 10.50 -4.83 21.29
CA LYS A 6 11.94 -4.60 21.44
C LYS A 6 12.21 -3.16 21.02
N SER A 7 12.32 -2.25 21.97
CA SER A 7 12.93 -0.96 21.71
C SER A 7 14.38 -1.19 21.32
N ILE A 8 14.81 -0.54 20.23
CA ILE A 8 16.21 -0.59 19.79
C ILE A 8 17.04 0.31 20.71
N ASN A 9 18.17 -0.18 21.22
CA ASN A 9 19.08 0.63 22.02
C ASN A 9 20.01 1.41 21.10
N ILE A 10 19.77 2.71 20.97
CA ILE A 10 20.44 3.58 20.00
C ILE A 10 21.94 3.80 20.29
N GLU A 11 22.39 3.57 21.53
CA GLU A 11 23.80 3.69 21.91
C GLU A 11 24.61 2.43 21.60
N LYS A 12 23.94 1.27 21.55
CA LYS A 12 24.58 -0.04 21.38
C LYS A 12 24.42 -0.60 19.97
N GLU A 13 23.27 -0.32 19.36
CA GLU A 13 22.89 -0.86 18.06
C GLU A 13 23.21 0.13 16.95
N VAL A 14 23.70 -0.38 15.82
CA VAL A 14 24.02 0.39 14.61
C VAL A 14 23.33 -0.21 13.39
N CYS A 15 23.24 0.52 12.29
CA CYS A 15 22.68 -0.01 11.05
C CYS A 15 23.53 -1.16 10.50
N GLY A 16 22.96 -2.35 10.29
CA GLY A 16 23.69 -3.51 9.75
C GLY A 16 24.12 -3.40 8.27
N ILE A 17 23.77 -2.29 7.59
CA ILE A 17 24.13 -2.05 6.19
C ILE A 17 25.25 -1.01 6.09
N CYS A 18 25.12 0.13 6.77
CA CYS A 18 26.06 1.25 6.67
C CYS A 18 26.87 1.51 7.95
N HIS A 19 26.60 0.78 9.04
CA HIS A 19 27.21 0.95 10.36
C HIS A 19 27.04 2.35 10.99
N GLY A 20 26.11 3.16 10.48
CA GLY A 20 25.74 4.44 11.07
C GLY A 20 25.04 4.28 12.43
N ARG A 21 25.22 5.27 13.30
CA ARG A 21 24.52 5.36 14.59
C ARG A 21 23.11 5.92 14.38
N PHE A 22 22.15 5.40 15.13
CA PHE A 22 20.80 5.94 15.11
C PHE A 22 20.75 7.26 15.89
N GLU A 23 19.86 8.16 15.50
CA GLU A 23 19.60 9.41 16.22
C GLU A 23 18.10 9.52 16.51
N ILE A 24 17.75 9.95 17.73
CA ILE A 24 16.35 10.23 18.07
C ILE A 24 15.98 11.60 17.51
N ILE A 25 15.22 11.61 16.42
CA ILE A 25 14.58 12.82 15.94
C ILE A 25 13.36 13.10 16.83
N LYS A 26 13.48 14.09 17.72
CA LYS A 26 12.36 14.54 18.55
C LYS A 26 11.29 15.18 17.67
N ASN A 27 10.10 14.57 17.61
CA ASN A 27 8.96 15.16 16.94
C ASN A 27 8.46 16.38 17.72
N SER A 28 8.93 17.56 17.34
CA SER A 28 8.53 18.85 17.88
C SER A 28 7.54 19.51 16.93
N ILE A 29 6.46 20.09 17.45
CA ILE A 29 5.48 20.88 16.67
C ILE A 29 6.19 22.00 15.90
N LYS A 30 7.29 22.55 16.44
CA LYS A 30 8.10 23.59 15.79
C LYS A 30 8.74 23.13 14.48
N ASN A 31 8.97 21.83 14.32
CA ASN A 31 9.57 21.22 13.13
C ASN A 31 8.52 20.46 12.30
N ALA A 32 7.28 20.32 12.79
CA ALA A 32 6.28 19.50 12.13
C ALA A 32 5.87 20.10 10.78
N SER A 33 5.72 21.43 10.69
CA SER A 33 5.42 22.11 9.42
C SER A 33 6.56 21.93 8.41
N GLU A 34 7.81 22.10 8.84
CA GLU A 34 8.98 21.99 7.98
C GLU A 34 9.22 20.53 7.53
N ILE A 35 9.07 19.57 8.44
CA ILE A 35 9.18 18.13 8.13
C ILE A 35 8.04 17.67 7.22
N ASN A 36 6.82 18.18 7.41
CA ASN A 36 5.70 17.89 6.52
C ASN A 36 5.93 18.51 5.13
N LYS A 37 6.49 19.72 5.06
CA LYS A 37 6.86 20.39 3.81
C LYS A 37 7.95 19.62 3.05
N LEU A 38 9.05 19.27 3.72
CA LEU A 38 10.11 18.42 3.14
C LEU A 38 9.62 17.02 2.72
N ARG A 39 8.58 16.51 3.38
CA ARG A 39 7.95 15.23 3.00
C ARG A 39 7.05 15.40 1.77
N GLN A 40 6.38 16.53 1.65
CA GLN A 40 5.53 16.86 0.50
C GLN A 40 6.38 17.13 -0.75
N GLU A 41 7.42 17.95 -0.64
CA GLU A 41 8.36 18.26 -1.73
C GLU A 41 9.01 16.99 -2.28
N ARG A 42 9.52 16.11 -1.40
CA ARG A 42 10.08 14.81 -1.82
C ARG A 42 9.06 13.88 -2.47
N MET A 43 7.76 13.99 -2.14
CA MET A 43 6.75 13.23 -2.86
C MET A 43 6.52 13.81 -4.26
N GLU A 44 6.45 15.14 -4.38
CA GLU A 44 6.19 15.83 -5.64
C GLU A 44 7.33 15.59 -6.65
N GLU A 45 8.58 15.71 -6.23
CA GLU A 45 9.76 15.33 -7.03
C GLU A 45 9.65 13.89 -7.55
N ARG A 46 9.26 12.96 -6.68
CA ARG A 46 9.08 11.56 -7.06
C ARG A 46 7.90 11.35 -8.03
N PHE A 47 6.84 12.16 -7.95
CA PHE A 47 5.73 12.10 -8.90
C PHE A 47 6.13 12.66 -10.27
N ASP A 48 6.96 13.68 -10.32
CA ASP A 48 7.49 14.25 -11.57
C ASP A 48 8.48 13.30 -12.26
N GLU A 49 9.32 12.59 -11.50
CA GLU A 49 10.15 11.50 -12.02
C GLU A 49 9.30 10.40 -12.69
N ILE A 50 8.24 9.94 -12.01
CA ILE A 50 7.30 8.94 -12.56
C ILE A 50 6.60 9.46 -13.82
N ARG A 51 6.17 10.73 -13.81
CA ARG A 51 5.52 11.36 -14.98
C ARG A 51 6.49 11.39 -16.16
N SER A 52 7.75 11.71 -15.92
CA SER A 52 8.80 11.75 -16.93
C SER A 52 9.08 10.35 -17.53
N GLU A 53 9.13 9.31 -16.70
CA GLU A 53 9.28 7.91 -17.16
C GLU A 53 8.11 7.42 -18.02
N LEU A 54 6.87 7.81 -17.68
CA LEU A 54 5.67 7.36 -18.39
C LEU A 54 5.51 7.99 -19.78
N HIS A 55 6.00 9.21 -20.00
CA HIS A 55 5.89 9.88 -21.29
C HIS A 55 6.98 9.47 -22.31
N GLY A 56 7.90 8.57 -21.93
CA GLY A 56 9.00 8.09 -22.78
C GLY A 56 8.86 6.67 -23.36
N ILE A 57 7.79 5.91 -23.09
CA ILE A 57 7.73 4.47 -23.48
C ILE A 57 6.49 4.15 -24.32
N SER A 58 6.63 4.26 -25.64
CA SER A 58 5.84 3.50 -26.61
C SER A 58 6.55 2.16 -26.91
N GLY A 59 6.25 1.09 -26.17
CA GLY A 59 6.75 -0.24 -26.52
C GLY A 59 6.68 -1.31 -25.41
N THR A 60 5.78 -2.27 -25.61
CA THR A 60 5.67 -3.67 -25.12
C THR A 60 6.59 -4.22 -24.00
N PRO A 61 6.06 -5.11 -23.11
CA PRO A 61 6.81 -5.63 -21.96
C PRO A 61 7.75 -6.79 -22.32
N THR A 62 9.05 -6.61 -22.04
CA THR A 62 10.05 -7.69 -21.97
C THR A 62 10.23 -8.16 -20.53
N LYS A 63 10.28 -9.48 -20.33
CA LYS A 63 10.44 -10.13 -19.02
C LYS A 63 11.87 -9.99 -18.50
N ASN A 64 11.96 -9.93 -17.17
CA ASN A 64 13.13 -10.18 -16.31
C ASN A 64 14.01 -8.97 -16.00
N GLN A 65 13.73 -8.32 -14.88
CA GLN A 65 14.74 -7.92 -13.91
C GLN A 65 14.10 -7.88 -12.50
N ILE A 66 14.89 -8.32 -11.52
CA ILE A 66 14.57 -8.43 -10.10
C ILE A 66 15.24 -7.23 -9.45
N ASP A 67 14.48 -6.21 -9.11
CA ASP A 67 15.00 -4.95 -8.60
C ASP A 67 14.13 -4.42 -7.45
N ASN A 68 14.82 -4.10 -6.36
CA ASN A 68 14.30 -3.85 -5.02
C ASN A 68 13.58 -2.50 -4.83
N ASN A 69 12.99 -1.95 -5.90
CA ASN A 69 12.15 -0.76 -5.85
C ASN A 69 10.79 -1.07 -6.45
N LYS A 70 10.00 -1.89 -5.74
CA LYS A 70 8.62 -2.18 -6.14
C LYS A 70 7.76 -0.95 -5.89
N PHE A 71 7.68 -0.08 -6.90
CA PHE A 71 6.56 0.82 -7.08
C PHE A 71 5.27 0.01 -6.84
N LEU A 72 4.46 0.44 -5.88
CA LEU A 72 3.14 -0.14 -5.60
C LEU A 72 2.22 0.25 -6.76
N THR A 73 2.44 -0.34 -7.94
CA THR A 73 1.40 -0.39 -8.95
C THR A 73 0.18 -1.01 -8.28
N PRO A 74 -1.03 -0.44 -8.46
CA PRO A 74 -2.25 -1.00 -7.89
C PRO A 74 -2.26 -2.48 -8.22
N ARG A 75 -2.30 -3.33 -7.18
CA ARG A 75 -2.26 -4.78 -7.39
C ARG A 75 -3.37 -5.12 -8.37
N GLN A 76 -3.05 -5.94 -9.37
CA GLN A 76 -4.07 -6.41 -10.28
C GLN A 76 -5.22 -7.01 -9.44
N PRO A 77 -6.47 -6.57 -9.66
CA PRO A 77 -7.59 -7.01 -8.86
C PRO A 77 -7.72 -8.53 -9.00
N ASN A 78 -7.74 -9.22 -7.87
CA ASN A 78 -7.93 -10.66 -7.88
C ASN A 78 -9.36 -11.01 -8.37
N LYS A 79 -9.61 -12.30 -8.66
CA LYS A 79 -10.93 -12.77 -9.15
C LYS A 79 -12.10 -12.34 -8.24
N PHE A 80 -11.88 -12.33 -6.92
CA PHE A 80 -12.88 -11.87 -5.97
C PHE A 80 -13.13 -10.37 -6.06
N ALA A 81 -12.10 -9.54 -6.25
CA ALA A 81 -12.23 -8.11 -6.40
C ALA A 81 -13.00 -7.74 -7.68
N LEU A 82 -12.79 -8.49 -8.78
CA LEU A 82 -13.60 -8.37 -9.99
C LEU A 82 -15.06 -8.74 -9.71
N PHE A 83 -15.29 -9.87 -9.04
CA PHE A 83 -16.64 -10.33 -8.67
C PHE A 83 -17.39 -9.33 -7.78
N VAL A 84 -16.72 -8.78 -6.76
CA VAL A 84 -17.27 -7.74 -5.89
C VAL A 84 -17.65 -6.52 -6.70
N LYS A 85 -16.78 -6.07 -7.61
CA LYS A 85 -17.06 -4.89 -8.46
C LYS A 85 -18.32 -5.08 -9.30
N GLU A 86 -18.52 -6.26 -9.87
CA GLU A 86 -19.68 -6.57 -10.72
C GLU A 86 -20.98 -6.71 -9.92
N ASN A 87 -20.93 -7.25 -8.69
CA ASN A 87 -22.13 -7.67 -7.96
C ASN A 87 -22.52 -6.77 -6.78
N TYR A 88 -21.64 -5.83 -6.36
CA TYR A 88 -21.85 -5.04 -5.15
C TYR A 88 -23.14 -4.21 -5.17
N SER A 89 -23.36 -3.46 -6.24
CA SER A 89 -24.53 -2.56 -6.36
C SER A 89 -25.85 -3.32 -6.36
N SER A 90 -25.90 -4.49 -7.00
CA SER A 90 -27.08 -5.34 -7.05
C SER A 90 -27.38 -5.91 -5.66
N ILE A 91 -26.40 -6.56 -5.01
CA ILE A 91 -26.61 -7.16 -3.68
C ILE A 91 -26.95 -6.12 -2.62
N LYS A 92 -26.37 -4.91 -2.70
CA LYS A 92 -26.70 -3.81 -1.78
C LYS A 92 -28.18 -3.42 -1.88
N LYS A 93 -28.72 -3.36 -3.10
CA LYS A 93 -30.12 -3.00 -3.37
C LYS A 93 -31.07 -4.15 -3.08
N ASP A 94 -30.81 -5.32 -3.64
CA ASP A 94 -31.70 -6.49 -3.58
C ASP A 94 -31.95 -6.95 -2.15
N LYS A 95 -30.92 -6.89 -1.30
CA LYS A 95 -31.01 -7.29 0.12
C LYS A 95 -31.21 -6.11 1.06
N ASN A 96 -31.37 -4.88 0.54
CA ASN A 96 -31.49 -3.64 1.32
C ASN A 96 -30.41 -3.52 2.43
N LEU A 97 -29.17 -3.93 2.13
CA LEU A 97 -28.07 -3.89 3.08
C LEU A 97 -27.43 -2.50 3.06
N SER A 98 -27.57 -1.75 4.15
CA SER A 98 -26.96 -0.42 4.27
C SER A 98 -25.48 -0.47 4.68
N SER A 99 -25.12 -1.48 5.47
CA SER A 99 -23.77 -1.69 6.00
C SER A 99 -22.86 -2.35 4.96
N HIS A 100 -21.75 -1.69 4.63
CA HIS A 100 -20.71 -2.25 3.77
C HIS A 100 -20.20 -3.61 4.28
N LYS A 101 -20.08 -3.76 5.60
CA LYS A 101 -19.66 -5.02 6.24
C LYS A 101 -20.58 -6.17 5.86
N ASP A 102 -21.89 -5.94 5.90
CA ASP A 102 -22.89 -6.97 5.65
C ASP A 102 -22.95 -7.32 4.16
N VAL A 103 -22.79 -6.31 3.29
CA VAL A 103 -22.66 -6.52 1.84
C VAL A 103 -21.42 -7.37 1.52
N MET A 104 -20.27 -7.10 2.13
CA MET A 104 -19.04 -7.88 1.93
C MET A 104 -19.15 -9.32 2.45
N GLN A 105 -19.79 -9.51 3.60
CA GLN A 105 -20.03 -10.86 4.13
C GLN A 105 -20.89 -11.68 3.17
N GLU A 106 -21.93 -11.07 2.62
CA GLU A 106 -22.83 -11.76 1.69
C GLU A 106 -22.17 -12.07 0.34
N LEU A 107 -21.42 -11.11 -0.22
CA LEU A 107 -20.59 -11.34 -1.41
C LEU A 107 -19.56 -12.46 -1.21
N SER A 108 -18.98 -12.56 -0.01
CA SER A 108 -18.00 -13.61 0.31
C SER A 108 -18.64 -14.99 0.33
N LYS A 109 -19.86 -15.12 0.89
CA LYS A 109 -20.63 -16.36 0.87
C LYS A 109 -20.98 -16.77 -0.57
N ASN A 110 -21.50 -15.84 -1.36
CA ASN A 110 -21.86 -16.08 -2.76
C ASN A 110 -20.65 -16.46 -3.62
N PHE A 111 -19.49 -15.83 -3.40
CA PHE A 111 -18.28 -16.19 -4.13
C PHE A 111 -17.77 -17.58 -3.76
N LYS A 112 -17.86 -17.97 -2.48
CA LYS A 112 -17.46 -19.31 -2.03
C LYS A 112 -18.32 -20.41 -2.66
N THR A 113 -19.63 -20.20 -2.79
CA THR A 113 -20.54 -21.16 -3.44
C THR A 113 -20.31 -21.24 -4.95
N LEU A 114 -19.96 -20.14 -5.61
CA LEU A 114 -19.60 -20.12 -7.04
C LEU A 114 -18.21 -20.70 -7.31
N SER A 115 -17.26 -20.55 -6.38
CA SER A 115 -15.88 -21.05 -6.51
C SER A 115 -15.75 -22.56 -6.25
N THR A 116 -16.79 -23.23 -5.75
CA THR A 116 -16.78 -24.66 -5.39
C THR A 116 -17.55 -25.55 -6.37
N LYS A 117 -18.06 -24.99 -7.48
CA LYS A 117 -18.59 -25.72 -8.63
C LYS A 117 -17.57 -25.74 -9.75
#